data_AF-A0A354WK40-F1
#
_entry.id   AF-A0A354WK40-F1
#
_cell.length_a   1.000
_cell.length_b   1.000
_cell.length_c   1.000
_cell.angle_alpha   90.00
_cell.angle_beta   90.00
_cell.angle_gamma   90.00
#
_symmetry.space_group_name_H-M   'P 1'
#
loop_
_entity.id
_entity.type
_entity.pdbx_description
1 polymer ?
#
loop_
_entity_poly.entity_id
_entity_poly.type
_entity_poly.pdbx_seq_one_letter_code
_entity_poly.pdbx_strand_id
1 'polypeptide(L)'
;MSKFQLFDAVQLIETIPLTDGGVASIGTVGTIVEVLKAGEAYIVELFGNWVKYDHEGNFIPAKSEELEAFMETIGVEIVNPQQIILTASADQFLSVREQLTLVLDDLSEDLILEVRDFAEFLQQKHLNRLG
;
A
#
# COMPACT_ATOMS: atom_id res chain seq x y z
N MET A 1 10.32 -11.96 10.19
CA MET A 1 9.66 -10.70 9.78
C MET A 1 9.88 -10.55 8.29
N SER A 2 8.84 -10.18 7.56
CA SER A 2 8.93 -9.92 6.12
C SER A 2 9.87 -8.74 5.85
N LYS A 3 10.55 -8.76 4.70
CA LYS A 3 11.48 -7.69 4.30
C LYS A 3 10.75 -6.37 4.02
N PHE A 4 9.54 -6.46 3.50
CA PHE A 4 8.64 -5.36 3.20
C PHE A 4 7.27 -5.62 3.86
N GLN A 5 6.52 -4.55 4.06
CA GLN A 5 5.20 -4.52 4.72
C GLN A 5 4.09 -4.14 3.74
N LEU A 6 2.85 -4.38 4.15
CA LEU A 6 1.68 -3.89 3.42
C LEU A 6 1.75 -2.36 3.26
N PHE A 7 1.44 -1.87 2.06
CA PHE A 7 1.50 -0.47 1.63
C PHE A 7 2.89 0.17 1.57
N ASP A 8 3.96 -0.60 1.70
CA ASP A 8 5.28 -0.11 1.32
C ASP A 8 5.29 0.23 -0.18
N ALA A 9 5.82 1.40 -0.51
CA ALA A 9 6.10 1.81 -1.88
C ALA A 9 7.40 1.16 -2.33
N VAL A 10 7.37 0.52 -3.49
CA VAL A 10 8.47 -0.25 -4.04
C VAL A 10 8.75 0.13 -5.49
N GLN A 11 9.90 -0.30 -5.97
CA GLN A 11 10.30 -0.15 -7.37
C GLN A 11 10.91 -1.45 -7.88
N LEU A 12 10.52 -1.84 -9.09
CA LEU A 12 11.10 -3.00 -9.79
C LEU A 12 12.55 -2.73 -10.17
N ILE A 13 13.43 -3.70 -9.90
CA ILE A 13 14.84 -3.65 -10.32
C ILE A 13 15.13 -4.52 -11.55
N GLU A 14 14.13 -5.25 -12.04
CA GLU A 14 14.16 -6.01 -13.28
C GLU A 14 12.83 -5.86 -14.05
N THR A 15 12.85 -6.16 -15.34
CA THR A 15 11.65 -6.20 -16.16
C THR A 15 10.86 -7.46 -15.87
N ILE A 16 9.55 -7.35 -15.68
CA ILE A 16 8.65 -8.50 -15.47
C ILE A 16 7.51 -8.53 -16.49
N PRO A 17 7.06 -9.71 -16.93
CA PRO A 17 5.83 -9.83 -17.72
C PRO A 17 4.61 -9.55 -16.84
N LEU A 18 3.58 -8.95 -17.43
CA LEU A 18 2.28 -8.74 -16.80
C LEU A 18 1.29 -9.83 -17.24
N THR A 19 0.31 -10.12 -16.40
CA THR A 19 -0.71 -11.15 -16.63
C THR A 19 -1.57 -10.85 -17.86
N ASP A 20 -1.76 -9.58 -18.21
CA ASP A 20 -2.50 -9.13 -19.39
C ASP A 20 -1.70 -9.22 -20.72
N GLY A 21 -0.45 -9.68 -20.64
CA GLY A 21 0.47 -9.77 -21.78
C GLY A 21 1.36 -8.54 -21.98
N GLY A 22 1.19 -7.50 -21.15
CA GLY A 22 2.07 -6.35 -21.08
C GLY A 22 3.41 -6.65 -20.41
N VAL A 23 4.20 -5.59 -20.21
CA VAL A 23 5.51 -5.67 -19.56
C VAL A 23 5.70 -4.46 -18.64
N ALA A 24 6.06 -4.72 -17.38
CA ALA A 24 6.54 -3.68 -16.47
C ALA A 24 8.07 -3.62 -16.56
N SER A 25 8.61 -2.43 -16.84
CA SER A 25 10.04 -2.22 -17.05
C SER A 25 10.78 -2.03 -15.73
N ILE A 26 12.11 -2.15 -15.78
CA ILE A 26 12.98 -1.70 -14.69
C ILE A 26 12.62 -0.28 -14.31
N GLY A 27 12.46 -0.03 -13.01
CA GLY A 27 12.13 1.28 -12.47
C GLY A 27 10.64 1.56 -12.35
N THR A 28 9.76 0.66 -12.81
CA THR A 28 8.31 0.75 -12.54
C THR A 28 8.06 0.76 -11.04
N VAL A 29 7.31 1.75 -10.58
CA VAL A 29 6.91 1.91 -9.18
C VAL A 29 5.64 1.11 -8.89
N GLY A 30 5.48 0.70 -7.65
CA GLY A 30 4.29 0.01 -7.20
C GLY A 30 4.11 0.09 -5.69
N THR A 31 3.00 -0.46 -5.23
CA THR A 31 2.66 -0.55 -3.81
C THR A 31 2.37 -2.00 -3.44
N ILE A 32 2.90 -2.46 -2.31
CA ILE A 32 2.57 -3.79 -1.78
C ILE A 32 1.11 -3.79 -1.31
N VAL A 33 0.30 -4.65 -1.90
CA VAL A 33 -1.12 -4.83 -1.56
C VAL A 33 -1.38 -6.16 -0.85
N GLU A 34 -0.42 -7.09 -0.85
CA GLU A 34 -0.48 -8.30 -0.02
C GLU A 34 0.93 -8.85 0.29
N VAL A 35 1.11 -9.38 1.50
CA VAL A 35 2.35 -10.08 1.91
C VAL A 35 2.09 -11.58 1.97
N LEU A 36 2.69 -12.33 1.06
CA LEU A 36 2.48 -13.78 0.95
C LEU A 36 3.50 -14.56 1.78
N LYS A 37 3.04 -15.60 2.47
CA LYS A 37 3.88 -16.58 3.20
C LYS A 37 4.96 -15.90 4.06
N ALA A 38 4.56 -14.93 4.89
CA ALA A 38 5.46 -14.18 5.76
C ALA A 38 6.62 -13.45 5.03
N GLY A 39 6.42 -13.06 3.77
CA GLY A 39 7.37 -12.28 2.97
C GLY A 39 8.25 -13.11 2.03
N GLU A 40 7.86 -14.33 1.69
CA GLU A 40 8.50 -15.07 0.59
C GLU A 40 8.16 -14.46 -0.78
N ALA A 41 6.98 -13.85 -0.90
CA ALA A 41 6.52 -13.14 -2.09
C ALA A 41 5.56 -12.02 -1.69
N TYR A 42 5.27 -11.14 -2.64
CA TYR A 42 4.42 -9.97 -2.45
C TYR A 42 3.48 -9.82 -3.63
N ILE A 43 2.23 -9.44 -3.38
CA ILE A 43 1.38 -8.92 -4.46
C ILE A 43 1.60 -7.41 -4.51
N VAL A 44 1.98 -6.92 -5.69
CA VAL A 44 2.29 -5.51 -5.91
C VAL A 44 1.39 -4.96 -7.00
N GLU A 45 0.67 -3.88 -6.69
CA GLU A 45 0.03 -3.04 -7.68
C GLU A 45 1.08 -2.16 -8.33
N LEU A 46 1.26 -2.32 -9.64
CA LEU A 46 2.26 -1.61 -10.45
C LEU A 46 1.61 -0.46 -11.21
N PHE A 47 2.28 0.68 -11.22
CA PHE A 47 1.74 1.91 -11.78
C PHE A 47 2.46 2.33 -13.06
N GLY A 48 1.66 2.87 -13.98
CA GLY A 48 2.09 3.41 -15.27
C GLY A 48 2.23 4.93 -15.24
N ASN A 49 1.64 5.58 -16.23
CA ASN A 49 1.72 7.02 -16.37
C ASN A 49 0.67 7.74 -15.55
N TRP A 50 0.89 9.04 -15.35
CA TRP A 50 -0.18 9.94 -14.95
C TRP A 50 -1.16 10.09 -16.11
N VAL A 51 -2.43 9.82 -15.82
CA VAL A 51 -3.54 9.90 -16.75
C VAL A 51 -4.71 10.63 -16.11
N LYS A 52 -5.67 11.03 -16.95
CA LYS A 52 -7.01 11.46 -16.53
C LYS A 52 -8.03 10.98 -17.54
N TYR A 53 -9.30 11.09 -17.19
CA TYR A 53 -10.39 10.80 -18.12
C TYR A 53 -10.63 11.96 -19.09
N ASP A 54 -10.84 11.63 -20.37
CA ASP A 54 -11.49 12.54 -21.30
C ASP A 54 -13.02 12.49 -21.16
N HIS A 55 -13.73 13.28 -21.98
CA HIS A 55 -15.20 13.32 -21.98
C HIS A 55 -15.85 12.01 -22.44
N GLU A 56 -15.09 11.11 -23.06
CA GLU A 56 -15.55 9.81 -23.55
C GLU A 56 -15.24 8.67 -22.56
N GLY A 57 -14.53 8.97 -21.46
CA GLY A 57 -14.11 8.00 -20.45
C GLY A 57 -12.83 7.25 -20.78
N ASN A 58 -12.04 7.71 -21.75
CA ASN A 58 -10.73 7.13 -22.08
C ASN A 58 -9.60 7.79 -21.28
N PHE A 59 -8.53 7.03 -21.03
CA PHE A 59 -7.31 7.58 -20.44
C PHE A 59 -6.55 8.44 -21.45
N ILE A 60 -6.25 9.67 -21.04
CA ILE A 60 -5.34 10.56 -21.75
C ILE A 60 -4.16 10.93 -20.84
N PRO A 61 -2.94 11.13 -21.39
CA PRO A 61 -1.79 11.53 -20.60
C PRO A 61 -2.04 12.84 -19.82
N ALA A 62 -1.59 12.88 -18.58
CA ALA A 62 -1.70 14.02 -17.69
C ALA A 62 -0.37 14.25 -16.94
N LYS A 63 -0.24 15.42 -16.30
CA LYS A 63 0.79 15.68 -15.30
C LYS A 63 0.23 15.49 -13.89
N SER A 64 1.11 15.18 -12.93
CA SER A 64 0.76 15.01 -11.51
C SER A 64 0.04 16.19 -10.89
N GLU A 65 0.24 17.41 -11.40
CA GLU A 65 -0.37 18.63 -10.86
C GLU A 65 -1.73 18.96 -11.49
N GLU A 66 -2.15 18.23 -12.51
CA GLU A 66 -3.43 18.47 -13.17
C GLU A 66 -4.60 17.99 -12.31
N LEU A 67 -5.71 18.73 -12.37
CA LEU A 67 -6.94 18.34 -11.70
C LEU A 67 -7.43 16.99 -12.27
N GLU A 68 -7.85 16.10 -11.37
CA GLU A 68 -8.33 14.74 -11.69
C GLU A 68 -7.25 13.82 -12.30
N ALA A 69 -5.98 14.21 -12.29
CA ALA A 69 -4.89 13.32 -12.66
C ALA A 69 -4.65 12.26 -11.59
N PHE A 70 -4.40 11.03 -12.02
CA PHE A 70 -4.03 9.89 -11.18
C PHE A 70 -3.02 9.01 -11.92
N MET A 71 -2.25 8.20 -11.18
CA MET A 71 -1.41 7.19 -11.80
C MET A 71 -2.25 5.97 -12.17
N GLU A 72 -2.18 5.54 -13.42
CA GLU A 72 -2.88 4.33 -13.86
C GLU A 72 -2.25 3.08 -13.26
N THR A 73 -3.08 2.08 -12.96
CA THR A 73 -2.62 0.74 -12.62
C THR A 73 -2.38 -0.04 -13.91
N ILE A 74 -1.15 -0.50 -14.13
CA ILE A 74 -0.78 -1.31 -15.29
C ILE A 74 -0.84 -2.82 -15.00
N GLY A 75 -0.82 -3.22 -13.72
CA GLY A 75 -0.95 -4.63 -13.36
C GLY A 75 -0.91 -4.85 -11.85
N VAL A 76 -1.38 -6.02 -11.42
CA VAL A 76 -1.29 -6.49 -10.02
C VAL A 76 -0.61 -7.85 -10.06
N GLU A 77 0.65 -7.90 -9.66
CA GLU A 77 1.52 -9.04 -9.93
C GLU A 77 2.19 -9.58 -8.68
N ILE A 78 2.47 -10.89 -8.69
CA ILE A 78 3.28 -11.54 -7.66
C ILE A 78 4.75 -11.28 -7.96
N VAL A 79 5.46 -10.65 -7.01
CA VAL A 79 6.88 -10.35 -7.10
C VAL A 79 7.65 -10.94 -5.93
N ASN A 80 8.89 -11.35 -6.19
CA ASN A 80 9.80 -11.88 -5.18
C ASN A 80 10.61 -10.74 -4.53
N PRO A 81 11.07 -10.90 -3.28
CA PRO A 81 11.84 -9.87 -2.56
C PRO A 81 13.12 -9.38 -3.26
N GLN A 82 13.64 -10.16 -4.20
CA GLN A 82 14.84 -9.84 -5.00
C GLN A 82 14.52 -8.98 -6.22
N GLN A 83 13.26 -8.87 -6.64
CA GLN A 83 12.83 -8.14 -7.83
C GLN A 83 12.47 -6.68 -7.52
N ILE A 84 12.42 -6.31 -6.23
CA ILE A 84 11.97 -5.01 -5.76
C ILE A 84 12.91 -4.40 -4.72
N ILE A 85 12.93 -3.08 -4.69
CA ILE A 85 13.54 -2.27 -3.62
C ILE A 85 12.48 -1.35 -3.00
N LEU A 86 12.65 -1.04 -1.71
CA LEU A 86 11.80 -0.08 -1.01
C LEU A 86 12.15 1.34 -1.46
N THR A 87 11.14 2.12 -1.86
CA THR A 87 11.30 3.54 -2.19
C THR A 87 10.78 4.44 -1.09
N ALA A 88 9.72 4.03 -0.40
CA ALA A 88 9.21 4.68 0.80
C ALA A 88 8.38 3.69 1.63
N SER A 89 8.43 3.84 2.95
CA SER A 89 7.74 2.96 3.89
C SER A 89 6.28 3.38 4.08
N ALA A 90 5.42 2.42 4.39
CA ALA A 90 3.98 2.64 4.59
C ALA A 90 3.67 3.75 5.61
N ASP A 91 4.51 3.89 6.64
CA ASP A 91 4.38 4.92 7.69
C ASP A 91 4.57 6.35 7.20
N GLN A 92 5.12 6.55 5.99
CA GLN A 92 5.24 7.86 5.35
C GLN A 92 3.95 8.32 4.66
N PHE A 93 3.06 7.37 4.32
CA PHE A 93 1.82 7.65 3.57
C PHE A 93 0.56 7.42 4.40
N LEU A 94 0.60 6.49 5.35
CA LEU A 94 -0.55 6.16 6.19
C LEU A 94 -0.55 6.96 7.48
N SER A 95 -1.73 7.47 7.85
CA SER A 95 -1.96 8.00 9.19
C SER A 95 -1.85 6.90 10.24
N VAL A 96 -1.57 7.30 11.49
CA VAL A 96 -1.51 6.37 12.64
C VAL A 96 -2.82 5.57 12.79
N ARG A 97 -3.96 6.14 12.37
CA ARG A 97 -5.25 5.43 12.40
C ARG A 97 -5.30 4.29 11.38
N GLU A 98 -4.87 4.56 10.15
CA GLU A 98 -4.83 3.54 9.09
C GLU A 98 -3.83 2.43 9.41
N GLN A 99 -2.66 2.79 9.95
CA GLN A 99 -1.69 1.82 10.45
C GLN A 99 -2.29 0.93 11.55
N LEU A 100 -3.06 1.51 12.49
CA LEU A 100 -3.72 0.74 13.54
C LEU A 100 -4.80 -0.19 12.98
N THR A 101 -5.59 0.27 12.01
CA THR A 101 -6.61 -0.58 11.36
C THR A 101 -5.98 -1.84 10.77
N LEU A 102 -4.84 -1.71 10.08
CA LEU A 102 -4.12 -2.85 9.51
C LEU A 102 -3.65 -3.84 10.56
N VAL A 103 -3.10 -3.33 11.66
CA VAL A 103 -2.69 -4.19 12.77
C VAL A 103 -3.91 -4.92 13.34
N LEU A 104 -5.05 -4.25 13.46
CA LEU A 104 -6.28 -4.85 14.00
C LEU A 104 -6.85 -5.94 13.10
N ASP A 105 -6.79 -5.79 11.77
CA ASP A 105 -7.31 -6.78 10.82
C ASP A 105 -6.56 -8.15 10.91
N ASP A 106 -5.30 -8.13 11.34
CA ASP A 106 -4.46 -9.32 11.50
C ASP A 106 -4.55 -9.98 12.89
N LEU A 107 -5.19 -9.33 13.87
CA LEU A 107 -5.29 -9.83 15.24
C LEU A 107 -6.48 -10.76 15.45
N SER A 108 -6.37 -11.68 16.40
CA SER A 108 -7.52 -12.47 16.86
C SER A 108 -8.48 -11.58 17.67
N GLU A 109 -9.76 -11.96 17.70
CA GLU A 109 -10.80 -11.26 18.50
C GLU A 109 -10.40 -11.04 19.96
N ASP A 110 -9.76 -12.03 20.60
CA ASP A 110 -9.29 -11.89 21.99
C ASP A 110 -8.26 -10.76 22.15
N LEU A 111 -7.34 -10.62 21.19
CA LEU A 111 -6.33 -9.54 21.19
C LEU A 111 -6.96 -8.19 20.82
N ILE A 112 -7.95 -8.18 19.93
CA ILE A 112 -8.71 -6.96 19.62
C ILE A 112 -9.45 -6.44 20.86
N LEU A 113 -10.03 -7.34 21.67
CA LEU A 113 -10.67 -6.97 22.93
C LEU A 113 -9.67 -6.32 23.91
N GLU A 114 -8.46 -6.85 24.03
CA GLU A 114 -7.40 -6.24 24.85
C GLU A 114 -7.04 -4.83 24.36
N VAL A 115 -6.91 -4.64 23.05
CA VAL A 115 -6.63 -3.32 22.46
C VAL A 115 -7.76 -2.34 22.73
N ARG A 116 -9.03 -2.78 22.61
CA ARG A 116 -10.21 -1.97 22.94
C ARG A 116 -10.19 -1.53 24.39
N ASP A 117 -10.00 -2.46 25.32
CA ASP A 117 -10.00 -2.18 26.76
C ASP A 117 -8.87 -1.20 27.13
N PHE A 118 -7.69 -1.33 26.49
CA PHE A 118 -6.61 -0.37 26.63
C PHE A 118 -6.96 1.02 26.09
N ALA A 119 -7.61 1.10 24.93
CA ALA A 119 -8.06 2.36 24.34
C ALA A 119 -9.10 3.07 25.23
N GLU A 120 -10.06 2.33 25.80
CA GLU A 120 -11.04 2.84 26.77
C GLU A 120 -10.35 3.38 28.04
N PHE A 121 -9.37 2.64 28.57
CA PHE A 121 -8.56 3.11 29.69
C PHE A 121 -7.85 4.44 29.39
N LEU A 122 -7.25 4.58 28.19
CA LEU A 122 -6.61 5.84 27.78
C LEU A 122 -7.62 6.99 27.69
N GLN A 123 -8.81 6.74 27.17
CA GLN A 123 -9.88 7.74 27.07
C GLN A 123 -10.31 8.22 28.46
N GLN A 124 -10.55 7.31 29.40
CA GLN A 124 -10.92 7.63 30.78
C GLN A 124 -9.80 8.39 31.50
N LYS A 125 -8.55 7.97 31.32
CA LYS A 125 -7.38 8.66 31.89
C LYS A 125 -7.24 10.10 31.39
N HIS A 126 -7.57 10.36 30.13
CA HIS A 126 -7.53 11.71 29.57
C HIS A 126 -8.67 12.58 30.12
N LEU A 127 -9.90 12.04 30.21
CA LEU A 127 -11.05 12.73 30.81
C LEU A 127 -10.78 13.12 32.27
N ASN A 128 -10.20 12.21 33.06
CA ASN A 128 -9.85 12.45 34.46
C ASN A 128 -8.70 13.43 34.67
N ARG A 129 -7.94 13.79 33.62
CA ARG A 129 -6.89 14.82 33.68
C ARG A 129 -7.40 16.22 33.32
N LEU A 130 -8.59 16.31 32.73
CA LEU A 130 -9.22 17.54 32.26
C LEU A 130 -10.35 18.03 33.19
N GLY A 131 -10.79 17.20 34.15
CA GLY A 131 -11.72 17.56 35.21
C GLY A 131 -10.99 17.85 36.52
#